data_AF-A0A1L7D1Z4-F1
#
_entry.id   AF-A0A1L7D1Z4-F1
#
_cell.length_a   1.000
_cell.length_b   1.000
_cell.length_c   1.000
_cell.angle_alpha   90.00
_cell.angle_beta   90.00
_cell.angle_gamma   90.00
#
_symmetry.space_group_name_H-M   'P 1'
#
loop_
_entity.id
_entity.type
_entity.pdbx_description
1 polymer ?
#
loop_
_entity_poly.entity_id
_entity_poly.type
_entity_poly.pdbx_seq_one_letter_code
_entity_poly.pdbx_strand_id
1 'polypeptide(L)'
;MMNDPDRQARPTLRMLQEDLTSGWRDPRIERIIAAGDYTSLHPLTELAHPLIQKAGGCFGPNRQDDNPVGPILGLNEFRLWEIKTSHWRGAVWIDPSSGVCWLIAGGLAKGQHLDFDDFYQRLSRADRRTIQSWKPTEVDWILWKREKAARALSKVYLEIQRSVVEMLRSLRKGSLVASEVSAGFLIEDPRNPGQPYIKVRVELEKAVVSGGLDDLSVEIDPVGTPPRDSLFRRIEQQVLVSLQPRQQSWDPFGEGLFYTCVGEEFLDQRIKALDQLVSDEAIENSLPGDFRHYIHKNSVFSNTVNGVASKSMCGVYFVPNQDHEKLQTCPRCMEEYQALPAVPPSNP
;
A
#
# COMPACT_ATOMS: atom_id res chain seq x y z
N MET A 1 -26.61 1.47 -4.65
CA MET A 1 -25.87 1.66 -5.91
C MET A 1 -24.42 1.34 -5.63
N MET A 2 -23.78 0.49 -6.43
CA MET A 2 -22.45 -0.02 -6.13
C MET A 2 -21.40 0.87 -6.82
N ASN A 3 -20.65 1.65 -6.03
CA ASN A 3 -19.42 2.28 -6.50
C ASN A 3 -18.43 1.17 -6.89
N ASP A 4 -18.03 1.14 -8.16
CA ASP A 4 -17.05 0.18 -8.67
C ASP A 4 -15.76 0.92 -9.07
N PRO A 5 -14.80 1.11 -8.15
CA PRO A 5 -13.55 1.79 -8.46
C PRO A 5 -12.71 1.02 -9.49
N ASP A 6 -12.97 -0.28 -9.73
CA ASP A 6 -12.24 -1.04 -10.76
C ASP A 6 -12.64 -0.64 -12.18
N ARG A 7 -13.77 0.05 -12.34
CA ARG A 7 -14.27 0.51 -13.63
C ARG A 7 -13.57 1.77 -14.16
N GLN A 8 -13.02 2.59 -13.26
CA GLN A 8 -12.56 3.95 -13.58
C GLN A 8 -11.69 4.00 -14.83
N ALA A 9 -11.85 5.05 -15.65
CA ALA A 9 -11.06 5.19 -16.86
C ALA A 9 -9.56 5.20 -16.59
N ARG A 10 -8.86 4.29 -17.27
CA ARG A 10 -7.41 4.10 -17.20
C ARG A 10 -6.80 4.09 -18.60
N PRO A 11 -5.55 4.56 -18.77
CA PRO A 11 -4.86 4.47 -20.06
C PRO A 11 -4.45 3.02 -20.37
N THR A 12 -4.36 2.68 -21.65
CA THR A 12 -3.61 1.50 -22.10
C THR A 12 -2.11 1.81 -22.16
N LEU A 13 -1.26 0.79 -22.06
CA LEU A 13 0.20 0.94 -22.16
C LEU A 13 0.62 1.54 -23.51
N ARG A 14 0.00 1.09 -24.60
CA ARG A 14 0.22 1.66 -25.93
C ARG A 14 -0.07 3.16 -25.96
N MET A 15 -1.16 3.60 -25.33
CA MET A 15 -1.48 5.02 -25.24
C MET A 15 -0.42 5.81 -24.46
N LEU A 16 0.07 5.27 -23.34
CA LEU A 16 1.15 5.88 -22.57
C LEU A 16 2.44 6.03 -23.38
N GLN A 17 2.78 5.02 -24.20
CA GLN A 17 4.01 5.00 -24.99
C GLN A 17 3.94 5.86 -26.26
N GLU A 18 2.81 5.80 -26.98
CA GLU A 18 2.73 6.33 -28.35
C GLU A 18 1.97 7.66 -28.46
N ASP A 19 0.94 7.86 -27.64
CA ASP A 19 0.06 9.02 -27.76
C ASP A 19 0.40 10.12 -26.73
N LEU A 20 0.77 9.73 -25.51
CA LEU A 20 1.06 10.65 -24.41
C LEU A 20 2.57 10.90 -24.25
N THR A 21 3.20 11.37 -25.33
CA THR A 21 4.64 11.67 -25.37
C THR A 21 5.02 13.04 -24.80
N SER A 22 4.05 13.81 -24.31
CA SER A 22 4.22 15.14 -23.72
C SER A 22 3.05 15.49 -22.80
N GLY A 23 3.12 16.63 -22.11
CA GLY A 23 2.01 17.14 -21.27
C GLY A 23 1.98 16.58 -19.84
N TRP A 24 3.02 15.85 -19.45
CA TRP A 24 3.20 15.32 -18.10
C TRP A 24 3.52 16.43 -17.11
N ARG A 25 2.80 16.45 -15.98
CA ARG A 25 3.12 17.38 -14.87
C ARG A 25 4.33 16.92 -14.06
N ASP A 26 4.61 15.61 -14.04
CA ASP A 26 5.83 15.04 -13.47
C ASP A 26 6.72 14.47 -14.60
N PRO A 27 7.84 15.12 -14.93
CA PRO A 27 8.78 14.65 -15.96
C PRO A 27 9.42 13.28 -15.66
N ARG A 28 9.33 12.77 -14.42
CA ARG A 28 9.82 11.43 -14.08
C ARG A 28 9.00 10.33 -14.75
N ILE A 29 7.70 10.57 -14.95
CA ILE A 29 6.80 9.58 -15.54
C ILE A 29 7.24 9.21 -16.96
N GLU A 30 7.62 10.19 -17.78
CA GLU A 30 8.12 9.96 -19.15
C GLU A 30 9.35 9.03 -19.15
N ARG A 31 10.26 9.21 -18.19
CA ARG A 31 11.47 8.37 -18.07
C ARG A 31 11.14 6.93 -17.69
N ILE A 32 10.18 6.74 -16.78
CA ILE A 32 9.75 5.41 -16.34
C ILE A 32 9.02 4.68 -17.48
N ILE A 33 8.16 5.39 -18.24
CA ILE A 33 7.52 4.85 -19.45
C ILE A 33 8.57 4.44 -20.47
N ALA A 34 9.56 5.29 -20.76
CA ALA A 34 10.64 4.99 -21.69
C ALA A 34 11.50 3.79 -21.25
N ALA A 35 11.67 3.60 -19.94
CA ALA A 35 12.35 2.44 -19.36
C ALA A 35 11.50 1.16 -19.35
N GLY A 36 10.20 1.25 -19.64
CA GLY A 36 9.26 0.13 -19.63
C GLY A 36 8.88 -0.37 -18.22
N ASP A 37 9.18 0.39 -17.16
CA ASP A 37 8.85 0.01 -15.79
C ASP A 37 7.44 0.47 -15.39
N TYR A 38 6.42 -0.15 -15.99
CA TYR A 38 5.02 0.18 -15.71
C TYR A 38 4.56 -0.23 -14.31
N THR A 39 5.29 -1.13 -13.65
CA THR A 39 4.96 -1.54 -12.28
C THR A 39 5.12 -0.37 -11.31
N SER A 40 6.14 0.46 -11.51
CA SER A 40 6.39 1.64 -10.68
C SER A 40 5.45 2.82 -10.97
N LEU A 41 4.64 2.76 -12.04
CA LEU A 41 3.68 3.80 -12.42
C LEU A 41 2.29 3.63 -11.79
N HIS A 42 2.09 2.58 -11.00
CA HIS A 42 0.79 2.32 -10.40
C HIS A 42 0.43 3.37 -9.32
N PRO A 43 -0.87 3.72 -9.19
CA PRO A 43 -1.98 3.29 -10.05
C PRO A 43 -2.06 4.12 -11.35
N LEU A 44 -2.32 3.44 -12.49
CA LEU A 44 -2.34 4.12 -13.81
C LEU A 44 -3.49 5.14 -13.94
N THR A 45 -4.53 5.01 -13.11
CA THR A 45 -5.68 5.92 -13.04
C THR A 45 -5.34 7.30 -12.47
N GLU A 46 -4.25 7.43 -11.71
CA GLU A 46 -3.88 8.66 -10.99
C GLU A 46 -2.70 9.40 -11.61
N LEU A 47 -2.17 8.86 -12.72
CA LEU A 47 -1.07 9.45 -13.46
C LEU A 47 -1.31 10.93 -13.77
N ALA A 48 -0.27 11.75 -13.53
CA ALA A 48 -0.34 13.20 -13.55
C ALA A 48 -0.34 13.81 -14.98
N HIS A 49 -1.26 13.34 -15.82
CA HIS A 49 -1.52 13.84 -17.16
C HIS A 49 -2.95 14.41 -17.27
N PRO A 50 -3.15 15.62 -17.85
CA PRO A 50 -4.47 16.26 -17.92
C PRO A 50 -5.56 15.38 -18.55
N LEU A 51 -5.22 14.64 -19.61
CA LEU A 51 -6.17 13.78 -20.31
C LEU A 51 -6.57 12.55 -19.48
N ILE A 52 -5.62 11.97 -18.72
CA ILE A 52 -5.88 10.82 -17.84
C ILE A 52 -6.80 11.26 -16.71
N GLN A 53 -6.46 12.36 -16.03
CA GLN A 53 -7.27 12.92 -14.94
C GLN A 53 -8.68 13.30 -15.43
N LYS A 54 -8.79 13.89 -16.62
CA LYS A 54 -10.11 14.20 -17.20
C LYS A 54 -10.91 12.94 -17.52
N ALA A 55 -10.28 11.93 -18.09
CA ALA A 55 -10.96 10.66 -18.39
C ALA A 55 -11.45 9.99 -17.10
N GLY A 56 -10.61 9.90 -16.06
CA GLY A 56 -10.97 9.34 -14.76
C GLY A 56 -12.10 10.09 -14.05
N GLY A 57 -12.19 11.42 -14.24
CA GLY A 57 -13.31 12.23 -13.74
C GLY A 57 -14.59 12.13 -14.57
N CYS A 58 -14.50 11.81 -15.87
CA CYS A 58 -15.66 11.59 -16.74
C CYS A 58 -16.21 10.16 -16.65
N PHE A 59 -15.37 9.19 -16.28
CA PHE A 59 -15.70 7.78 -16.14
C PHE A 59 -15.18 7.27 -14.80
N GLY A 60 -15.93 7.59 -13.75
CA GLY A 60 -15.57 7.28 -12.37
C GLY A 60 -16.10 5.93 -11.88
N PRO A 61 -16.04 5.70 -10.55
CA PRO A 61 -16.57 4.49 -9.92
C PRO A 61 -18.08 4.33 -10.05
N ASN A 62 -18.83 5.43 -10.13
CA ASN A 62 -20.27 5.41 -10.30
C ASN A 62 -20.65 5.69 -11.76
N ARG A 63 -21.24 4.70 -12.43
CA ARG A 63 -21.67 4.82 -13.83
C ARG A 63 -22.69 5.93 -14.06
N GLN A 64 -23.50 6.28 -13.06
CA GLN A 64 -24.52 7.32 -13.21
C GLN A 64 -23.94 8.73 -13.27
N ASP A 65 -22.72 8.90 -12.78
CA ASP A 65 -22.01 10.18 -12.77
C ASP A 65 -21.15 10.35 -14.03
N ASP A 66 -21.20 9.39 -14.96
CA ASP A 66 -20.45 9.46 -16.20
C ASP A 66 -20.87 10.70 -17.01
N ASN A 67 -19.89 11.52 -17.38
CA ASN A 67 -20.12 12.76 -18.11
C ASN A 67 -19.11 12.96 -19.26
N PRO A 68 -19.08 12.07 -20.27
CA PRO A 68 -18.30 12.26 -21.48
C PRO A 68 -18.90 13.37 -22.35
N VAL A 69 -18.13 13.86 -23.34
CA VAL A 69 -18.65 14.86 -24.30
C VAL A 69 -19.74 14.24 -25.18
N GLY A 70 -19.56 12.98 -25.57
CA GLY A 70 -20.48 12.23 -26.42
C GLY A 70 -19.77 11.07 -27.12
N PRO A 71 -20.49 10.27 -27.93
CA PRO A 71 -19.85 9.28 -28.77
C PRO A 71 -19.07 9.96 -29.90
N ILE A 72 -17.92 9.40 -30.26
CA ILE A 72 -17.18 9.81 -31.46
C ILE A 72 -17.94 9.29 -32.68
N LEU A 73 -18.38 10.21 -33.53
CA LEU A 73 -19.16 9.90 -34.74
C LEU A 73 -18.29 9.24 -35.83
N GLY A 74 -18.91 8.43 -36.68
CA GLY A 74 -18.24 7.78 -37.81
C GLY A 74 -17.59 6.42 -37.49
N LEU A 75 -17.61 5.99 -36.22
CA LEU A 75 -17.06 4.72 -35.75
C LEU A 75 -18.17 3.81 -35.18
N ASN A 76 -19.23 3.56 -35.94
CA ASN A 76 -20.42 2.86 -35.43
C ASN A 76 -20.11 1.42 -34.92
N GLU A 77 -19.07 0.77 -35.45
CA GLU A 77 -18.63 -0.55 -34.99
C GLU A 77 -17.85 -0.51 -33.65
N PHE A 78 -17.32 0.66 -33.28
CA PHE A 78 -16.54 0.89 -32.08
C PHE A 78 -17.14 2.06 -31.30
N ARG A 79 -17.98 1.75 -30.32
CA ARG A 79 -18.52 2.79 -29.45
C ARG A 79 -17.40 3.38 -28.59
N LEU A 80 -16.84 4.48 -29.07
CA LEU A 80 -15.82 5.28 -28.40
C LEU A 80 -16.44 6.55 -27.85
N TRP A 81 -16.07 6.90 -26.63
CA TRP A 81 -16.53 8.10 -25.95
C TRP A 81 -15.45 9.17 -25.95
N GLU A 82 -15.87 10.38 -26.29
CA GLU A 82 -14.98 11.51 -26.47
C GLU A 82 -14.68 12.20 -25.12
N ILE A 83 -13.39 12.43 -24.88
CA ILE A 83 -12.87 13.23 -23.77
C ILE A 83 -12.19 14.48 -24.31
N LYS A 84 -12.53 15.64 -23.74
CA LYS A 84 -11.91 16.94 -24.06
C LYS A 84 -11.38 17.62 -22.81
N THR A 85 -10.13 18.05 -22.84
CA THR A 85 -9.57 18.96 -21.83
C THR A 85 -8.51 19.85 -22.46
N SER A 86 -8.72 21.17 -22.40
CA SER A 86 -7.83 22.13 -23.07
C SER A 86 -7.59 21.76 -24.55
N HIS A 87 -6.34 21.59 -24.96
CA HIS A 87 -5.94 21.17 -26.31
C HIS A 87 -5.87 19.63 -26.47
N TRP A 88 -6.10 18.85 -25.40
CA TRP A 88 -6.09 17.39 -25.44
C TRP A 88 -7.45 16.80 -25.82
N ARG A 89 -7.41 15.73 -26.60
CA ARG A 89 -8.55 14.90 -27.00
C ARG A 89 -8.22 13.44 -26.72
N GLY A 90 -9.24 12.66 -26.35
CA GLY A 90 -9.08 11.24 -26.08
C GLY A 90 -10.32 10.43 -26.42
N ALA A 91 -10.11 9.14 -26.64
CA ALA A 91 -11.16 8.16 -26.88
C ALA A 91 -11.16 7.10 -25.78
N VAL A 92 -12.29 6.98 -25.09
CA VAL A 92 -12.53 5.94 -24.10
C VAL A 92 -13.38 4.83 -24.71
N TRP A 93 -12.88 3.61 -24.66
CA TRP A 93 -13.62 2.40 -24.97
C TRP A 93 -14.04 1.73 -23.67
N ILE A 94 -15.32 1.33 -23.57
CA ILE A 94 -15.83 0.58 -22.42
C ILE A 94 -15.84 -0.89 -22.83
N ASP A 95 -15.10 -1.72 -22.09
CA ASP A 95 -15.11 -3.16 -22.32
C ASP A 95 -16.51 -3.72 -22.02
N PRO A 96 -17.20 -4.34 -22.99
CA PRO A 96 -18.57 -4.83 -22.78
C PRO A 96 -18.67 -5.95 -21.74
N SER A 97 -17.59 -6.71 -21.53
CA SER A 97 -17.61 -7.90 -20.67
C SER A 97 -17.41 -7.57 -19.19
N SER A 98 -16.50 -6.65 -18.89
CA SER A 98 -16.09 -6.26 -17.54
C SER A 98 -16.65 -4.90 -17.12
N GLY A 99 -17.04 -4.06 -18.08
CA GLY A 99 -17.44 -2.68 -17.84
C GLY A 99 -16.29 -1.69 -17.60
N VAL A 100 -15.03 -2.14 -17.61
CA VAL A 100 -13.84 -1.30 -17.39
C VAL A 100 -13.69 -0.29 -18.52
N CYS A 101 -13.39 0.95 -18.15
CA CYS A 101 -13.18 2.04 -19.10
C CYS A 101 -11.69 2.16 -19.46
N TRP A 102 -11.38 2.04 -20.74
CA TRP A 102 -10.02 2.12 -21.26
C TRP A 102 -9.88 3.35 -22.13
N LEU A 103 -8.99 4.26 -21.75
CA LEU A 103 -8.54 5.35 -22.60
C LEU A 103 -7.52 4.77 -23.59
N ILE A 104 -7.98 4.50 -24.81
CA ILE A 104 -7.23 3.73 -25.82
C ILE A 104 -6.49 4.62 -26.83
N ALA A 105 -6.91 5.88 -26.95
CA ALA A 105 -6.28 6.85 -27.82
C ALA A 105 -6.27 8.25 -27.19
N GLY A 106 -5.20 8.99 -27.42
CA GLY A 106 -5.03 10.38 -27.00
C GLY A 106 -4.29 11.22 -28.05
N GLY A 107 -4.45 12.54 -27.99
CA GLY A 107 -3.68 13.43 -28.83
C GLY A 107 -4.11 14.89 -28.73
N LEU A 108 -3.49 15.73 -29.55
CA LEU A 108 -3.75 17.16 -29.59
C LEU A 108 -4.81 17.53 -30.64
N ALA A 109 -5.60 18.53 -30.32
CA ALA A 109 -6.36 19.32 -31.28
C ALA A 109 -5.39 20.30 -31.97
N LYS A 110 -5.20 20.15 -33.29
CA LYS A 110 -4.23 20.93 -34.08
C LYS A 110 -4.86 21.48 -35.36
N GLY A 111 -4.41 22.65 -35.80
CA GLY A 111 -4.80 23.26 -37.08
C GLY A 111 -6.30 23.31 -37.38
N GLN A 112 -7.13 23.68 -36.40
CA GLN A 112 -8.61 23.67 -36.56
C GLN A 112 -9.16 22.30 -36.99
N HIS A 113 -8.52 21.21 -36.57
CA HIS A 113 -8.84 19.82 -36.91
C HIS A 113 -8.52 19.40 -38.34
N LEU A 114 -7.60 20.11 -39.00
CA LEU A 114 -7.17 19.83 -40.37
C LEU A 114 -5.75 19.25 -40.46
N ASP A 115 -4.94 19.44 -39.42
CA ASP A 115 -3.56 18.97 -39.41
C ASP A 115 -3.47 17.44 -39.48
N PHE A 116 -2.42 16.93 -40.14
CA PHE A 116 -2.23 15.49 -40.31
C PHE A 116 -2.16 14.74 -38.97
N ASP A 117 -1.51 15.35 -37.97
CA ASP A 117 -1.34 14.80 -36.62
C ASP A 117 -2.50 15.16 -35.66
N ASP A 118 -3.54 15.87 -36.12
CA ASP A 118 -4.72 16.14 -35.31
C ASP A 118 -5.37 14.81 -34.88
N PHE A 119 -5.84 14.77 -33.64
CA PHE A 119 -6.47 13.60 -33.05
C PHE A 119 -7.60 13.01 -33.91
N TYR A 120 -8.52 13.83 -34.43
CA TYR A 120 -9.65 13.30 -35.21
C TYR A 120 -9.23 12.86 -36.61
N GLN A 121 -8.23 13.52 -37.20
CA GLN A 121 -7.68 13.11 -38.50
C GLN A 121 -6.95 11.77 -38.41
N ARG A 122 -6.20 11.51 -37.33
CA ARG A 122 -5.62 10.18 -37.09
C ARG A 122 -6.70 9.13 -36.87
N LEU A 123 -7.73 9.46 -36.10
CA LEU A 123 -8.82 8.55 -35.78
C LEU A 123 -9.70 8.21 -36.99
N SER A 124 -9.98 9.17 -37.87
CA SER A 124 -10.77 8.96 -39.09
C SER A 124 -10.05 8.09 -40.14
N ARG A 125 -8.71 8.08 -40.11
CA ARG A 125 -7.86 7.24 -40.97
C ARG A 125 -7.63 5.85 -40.39
N ALA A 126 -7.86 5.66 -39.09
CA ALA A 126 -7.65 4.39 -38.44
C ALA A 126 -8.70 3.38 -38.91
N ASP A 127 -8.24 2.26 -39.48
CA ASP A 127 -9.12 1.18 -39.87
C ASP A 127 -9.55 0.35 -38.65
N ARG A 128 -10.44 -0.61 -38.89
CA ARG A 128 -10.93 -1.54 -37.87
C ARG A 128 -9.78 -2.28 -37.16
N ARG A 129 -8.74 -2.68 -37.88
CA ARG A 129 -7.61 -3.43 -37.29
C ARG A 129 -6.78 -2.54 -36.37
N THR A 130 -6.57 -1.29 -36.76
CA THR A 130 -5.85 -0.27 -36.00
C THR A 130 -6.57 0.06 -34.69
N ILE A 131 -7.89 0.27 -34.73
CA ILE A 131 -8.64 0.54 -33.49
C ILE A 131 -8.65 -0.68 -32.57
N GLN A 132 -8.68 -1.89 -33.12
CA GLN A 132 -8.57 -3.12 -32.31
C GLN A 132 -7.19 -3.26 -31.65
N SER A 133 -6.10 -2.84 -32.32
CA SER A 133 -4.76 -2.91 -31.72
C SER A 133 -4.53 -1.86 -30.62
N TRP A 134 -5.38 -0.85 -30.50
CA TRP A 134 -5.32 0.14 -29.41
C TRP A 134 -6.01 -0.30 -28.11
N LYS A 135 -6.83 -1.36 -28.17
CA LYS A 135 -7.50 -1.93 -27.00
C LYS A 135 -6.49 -2.53 -26.02
N PRO A 136 -6.87 -2.70 -24.74
CA PRO A 136 -5.99 -3.32 -23.75
C PRO A 136 -5.50 -4.70 -24.19
N THR A 137 -4.20 -4.91 -23.99
CA THR A 137 -3.50 -6.17 -24.18
C THR A 137 -3.56 -7.02 -22.91
N GLU A 138 -3.00 -8.23 -22.94
CA GLU A 138 -2.89 -9.07 -21.74
C GLU A 138 -2.10 -8.39 -20.61
N VAL A 139 -1.06 -7.62 -20.94
CA VAL A 139 -0.24 -6.90 -19.96
C VAL A 139 -1.07 -5.83 -19.25
N ASP A 140 -1.90 -5.08 -19.99
CA ASP A 140 -2.82 -4.09 -19.41
C ASP A 140 -3.76 -4.74 -18.37
N TRP A 141 -4.27 -5.93 -18.68
CA TRP A 141 -5.14 -6.69 -17.78
C TRP A 141 -4.40 -7.21 -16.54
N ILE A 142 -3.15 -7.65 -16.66
CA ILE A 142 -2.34 -8.06 -15.51
C ILE A 142 -2.12 -6.87 -14.56
N LEU A 143 -1.79 -5.70 -15.10
CA LEU A 143 -1.64 -4.46 -14.34
C LEU A 143 -2.95 -4.04 -13.66
N TRP A 144 -4.09 -4.13 -14.36
CA TRP A 144 -5.40 -3.86 -13.76
C TRP A 144 -5.73 -4.82 -12.61
N LYS A 145 -5.50 -6.13 -12.79
CA LYS A 145 -5.72 -7.14 -11.73
C LYS A 145 -4.86 -6.85 -10.50
N ARG A 146 -3.60 -6.44 -10.70
CA ARG A 146 -2.68 -6.06 -9.62
C ARG A 146 -3.18 -4.85 -8.84
N GLU A 147 -3.62 -3.79 -9.53
CA GLU A 147 -4.20 -2.61 -8.87
C GLU A 147 -5.48 -2.95 -8.12
N LYS A 148 -6.35 -3.77 -8.71
CA LYS A 148 -7.57 -4.26 -8.05
C LYS A 148 -7.24 -5.02 -6.76
N ALA A 149 -6.28 -5.93 -6.81
CA ALA A 149 -5.81 -6.65 -5.63
C ALA A 149 -5.19 -5.71 -4.58
N ALA A 150 -4.37 -4.73 -4.98
CA ALA A 150 -3.78 -3.75 -4.08
C ALA A 150 -4.85 -2.88 -3.40
N ARG A 151 -5.87 -2.43 -4.14
CA ARG A 151 -7.00 -1.66 -3.59
C ARG A 151 -7.85 -2.50 -2.64
N ALA A 152 -8.11 -3.77 -2.96
CA ALA A 152 -8.81 -4.68 -2.05
C ALA A 152 -8.03 -4.86 -0.74
N LEU A 153 -6.72 -5.08 -0.81
CA LEU A 153 -5.86 -5.22 0.37
C LEU A 153 -5.78 -3.91 1.20
N SER A 154 -5.72 -2.76 0.52
CA SER A 154 -5.70 -1.45 1.19
C SER A 154 -6.97 -1.22 2.02
N LYS A 155 -8.15 -1.63 1.51
CA LYS A 155 -9.40 -1.57 2.27
C LYS A 155 -9.35 -2.42 3.53
N VAL A 156 -8.84 -3.64 3.43
CA VAL A 156 -8.66 -4.55 4.57
C VAL A 156 -7.74 -3.92 5.62
N TYR A 157 -6.63 -3.30 5.20
CA TYR A 157 -5.70 -2.63 6.12
C TYR A 157 -6.34 -1.44 6.85
N LEU A 158 -7.15 -0.63 6.15
CA LEU A 158 -7.89 0.46 6.76
C LEU A 158 -8.95 -0.06 7.75
N GLU A 159 -9.63 -1.15 7.44
CA GLU A 159 -10.58 -1.80 8.34
C GLU A 159 -9.90 -2.35 9.59
N ILE A 160 -8.75 -3.02 9.45
CA ILE A 160 -7.92 -3.47 10.58
C ILE A 160 -7.54 -2.31 11.48
N GLN A 161 -7.07 -1.19 10.91
CA GLN A 161 -6.73 0.00 11.68
C GLN A 161 -7.92 0.55 12.47
N ARG A 162 -9.11 0.60 11.85
CA ARG A 162 -10.35 1.01 12.53
C ARG A 162 -10.67 0.07 13.70
N SER A 163 -10.60 -1.24 13.49
CA SER A 163 -10.81 -2.23 14.56
C SER A 163 -9.78 -2.10 15.69
N VAL A 164 -8.52 -1.83 15.36
CA VAL A 164 -7.46 -1.59 16.36
C VAL A 164 -7.76 -0.33 17.18
N VAL A 165 -8.22 0.76 16.57
CA VAL A 165 -8.62 1.97 17.31
C VAL A 165 -9.74 1.68 18.31
N GLU A 166 -10.79 0.99 17.87
CA GLU A 166 -11.93 0.64 18.72
C GLU A 166 -11.50 -0.28 19.87
N MET A 167 -10.65 -1.25 19.57
CA MET A 167 -10.07 -2.14 20.57
C MET A 167 -9.20 -1.39 21.59
N LEU A 168 -8.32 -0.49 21.15
CA LEU A 168 -7.48 0.33 22.04
C LEU A 168 -8.34 1.23 22.95
N ARG A 169 -9.45 1.78 22.44
CA ARG A 169 -10.41 2.53 23.26
C ARG A 169 -11.07 1.65 24.32
N SER A 170 -11.39 0.40 23.99
CA SER A 170 -11.90 -0.59 24.95
C SER A 170 -10.88 -0.88 26.04
N LEU A 171 -9.63 -1.18 25.67
CA LEU A 171 -8.52 -1.38 26.61
C LEU A 171 -8.34 -0.15 27.50
N ARG A 172 -8.35 1.06 26.93
CA ARG A 172 -8.21 2.31 27.67
C ARG A 172 -9.29 2.47 28.72
N LYS A 173 -10.55 2.24 28.36
CA LYS A 173 -11.68 2.30 29.30
C LYS A 173 -11.55 1.26 30.42
N GLY A 174 -11.19 0.02 30.07
CA GLY A 174 -10.97 -1.04 31.06
C GLY A 174 -9.82 -0.71 32.00
N SER A 175 -8.73 -0.17 31.48
CA SER A 175 -7.50 0.11 32.23
C SER A 175 -7.72 1.14 33.36
N LEU A 176 -8.81 1.91 33.31
CA LEU A 176 -9.19 2.84 34.37
C LEU A 176 -9.71 2.15 35.62
N VAL A 177 -10.16 0.89 35.51
CA VAL A 177 -10.81 0.15 36.59
C VAL A 177 -10.10 -1.15 36.97
N ALA A 178 -9.22 -1.67 36.10
CA ALA A 178 -8.46 -2.89 36.33
C ALA A 178 -6.99 -2.72 35.91
N SER A 179 -6.10 -3.43 36.60
CA SER A 179 -4.67 -3.52 36.26
C SER A 179 -4.40 -4.45 35.08
N GLU A 180 -5.28 -5.41 34.84
CA GLU A 180 -5.20 -6.35 33.72
C GLU A 180 -6.47 -6.24 32.89
N VAL A 181 -6.31 -6.01 31.59
CA VAL A 181 -7.44 -5.85 30.66
C VAL A 181 -7.15 -6.50 29.33
N SER A 182 -8.18 -7.08 28.72
CA SER A 182 -8.09 -7.66 27.40
C SER A 182 -9.22 -7.19 26.50
N ALA A 183 -8.92 -7.12 25.21
CA ALA A 183 -9.87 -6.82 24.15
C ALA A 183 -9.46 -7.56 22.87
N GLY A 184 -10.37 -7.70 21.93
CA GLY A 184 -10.07 -8.40 20.69
C GLY A 184 -11.12 -8.15 19.62
N PHE A 185 -10.80 -8.57 18.40
CA PHE A 185 -11.66 -8.43 17.23
C PHE A 185 -11.41 -9.58 16.25
N LEU A 186 -12.33 -9.74 15.29
CA LEU A 186 -12.21 -10.68 14.18
C LEU A 186 -11.92 -9.89 12.90
N ILE A 187 -11.07 -10.46 12.05
CA ILE A 187 -10.79 -9.97 10.71
C ILE A 187 -11.44 -10.94 9.72
N GLU A 188 -12.20 -10.43 8.76
CA GLU A 188 -12.83 -11.23 7.71
C GLU A 188 -11.82 -11.72 6.67
N ASP A 189 -12.13 -12.84 5.99
CA ASP A 189 -11.33 -13.33 4.87
C ASP A 189 -11.57 -12.42 3.65
N PRO A 190 -10.56 -11.68 3.17
CA PRO A 190 -10.74 -10.83 1.99
C PRO A 190 -11.00 -11.64 0.71
N ARG A 191 -10.76 -12.95 0.73
CA ARG A 191 -11.12 -13.88 -0.35
C ARG A 191 -12.59 -14.32 -0.26
N ASN A 192 -13.17 -14.31 0.95
CA ASN A 192 -14.53 -14.77 1.25
C ASN A 192 -15.21 -13.80 2.24
N PRO A 193 -15.71 -12.64 1.78
CA PRO A 193 -16.31 -11.62 2.65
C PRO A 193 -17.42 -12.19 3.55
N GLY A 194 -17.46 -11.73 4.80
CA GLY A 194 -18.37 -12.23 5.84
C GLY A 194 -17.94 -13.53 6.54
N GLN A 195 -16.85 -14.18 6.11
CA GLN A 195 -16.27 -15.32 6.83
C GLN A 195 -15.14 -14.85 7.75
N PRO A 196 -15.12 -15.22 9.05
CA PRO A 196 -14.01 -14.87 9.92
C PRO A 196 -12.73 -15.62 9.50
N TYR A 197 -11.60 -14.91 9.48
CA TYR A 197 -10.32 -15.44 9.04
C TYR A 197 -9.26 -15.42 10.13
N ILE A 198 -9.14 -14.30 10.85
CA ILE A 198 -8.13 -14.12 11.90
C ILE A 198 -8.82 -13.60 13.16
N LYS A 199 -8.45 -14.15 14.30
CA LYS A 199 -8.82 -13.65 15.62
C LYS A 199 -7.61 -12.93 16.22
N VAL A 200 -7.84 -11.70 16.65
CA VAL A 200 -6.86 -10.90 17.36
C VAL A 200 -7.32 -10.73 18.80
N ARG A 201 -6.44 -10.99 19.76
CA ARG A 201 -6.63 -10.68 21.18
C ARG A 201 -5.42 -9.90 21.66
N VAL A 202 -5.67 -8.83 22.41
CA VAL A 202 -4.65 -7.97 23.00
C VAL A 202 -4.90 -7.90 24.49
N GLU A 203 -3.85 -8.08 25.27
CA GLU A 203 -3.89 -7.96 26.72
C GLU A 203 -2.90 -6.89 27.17
N LEU A 204 -3.31 -6.08 28.14
CA LEU A 204 -2.50 -5.05 28.76
C LEU A 204 -2.48 -5.30 30.26
N GLU A 205 -1.29 -5.48 30.80
CA GLU A 205 -1.02 -5.62 32.23
C GLU A 205 -0.24 -4.40 32.72
N LYS A 206 -0.81 -3.67 33.68
CA LYS A 206 -0.19 -2.45 34.21
C LYS A 206 0.99 -2.74 35.12
N ALA A 207 2.00 -1.90 35.03
CA ALA A 207 3.12 -1.95 35.95
C ALA A 207 2.66 -1.82 37.42
N VAL A 208 3.21 -2.68 38.28
CA VAL A 208 2.93 -2.64 39.73
C VAL A 208 3.52 -1.39 40.40
N VAL A 209 4.59 -0.84 39.82
CA VAL A 209 5.32 0.32 40.35
C VAL A 209 5.05 1.54 39.46
N SER A 210 4.77 2.69 40.08
CA SER A 210 4.59 3.96 39.36
C SER A 210 5.83 4.31 38.54
N GLY A 211 5.64 4.66 37.27
CA GLY A 211 6.74 4.89 36.32
C GLY A 211 7.35 3.61 35.73
N GLY A 212 6.80 2.44 36.02
CA GLY A 212 7.10 1.20 35.30
C GLY A 212 6.47 1.18 33.91
N LEU A 213 6.87 0.20 33.10
CA LEU A 213 6.27 -0.04 31.79
C LEU A 213 5.15 -1.08 31.92
N ASP A 214 4.04 -0.84 31.24
CA ASP A 214 2.94 -1.78 31.12
C ASP A 214 3.32 -2.87 30.09
N ASP A 215 2.94 -4.11 30.35
CA ASP A 215 3.16 -5.23 29.44
C ASP A 215 1.98 -5.35 28.47
N LEU A 216 2.27 -5.37 27.17
CA LEU A 216 1.30 -5.51 26.10
C LEU A 216 1.58 -6.81 25.34
N SER A 217 0.64 -7.74 25.38
CA SER A 217 0.68 -8.99 24.62
C SER A 217 -0.36 -9.00 23.51
N VAL A 218 -0.05 -9.65 22.39
CA VAL A 218 -0.91 -9.75 21.22
C VAL A 218 -0.91 -11.18 20.71
N GLU A 219 -2.07 -11.82 20.72
CA GLU A 219 -2.34 -13.11 20.09
C GLU A 219 -3.06 -12.90 18.75
N ILE A 220 -2.51 -13.48 17.68
CA ILE A 220 -3.01 -13.41 16.31
C ILE A 220 -3.08 -14.83 15.77
N ASP A 221 -4.29 -15.37 15.71
CA ASP A 221 -4.54 -16.75 15.34
C ASP A 221 -5.52 -16.88 14.18
N PRO A 222 -5.31 -17.87 13.30
CA PRO A 222 -6.29 -18.20 12.29
C PRO A 222 -7.59 -18.73 12.91
N VAL A 223 -8.72 -18.43 12.29
CA VAL A 223 -10.02 -19.00 12.66
C VAL A 223 -10.22 -20.31 11.91
N GLY A 224 -10.33 -21.43 12.64
CA GLY A 224 -10.46 -22.76 12.06
C GLY A 224 -9.11 -23.30 11.54
N THR A 225 -9.14 -24.08 10.46
CA THR A 225 -7.92 -24.63 9.83
C THR A 225 -7.60 -23.97 8.47
N PRO A 226 -7.19 -22.69 8.42
CA PRO A 226 -6.50 -22.12 7.28
C PRO A 226 -4.97 -22.09 7.51
N PRO A 227 -4.16 -22.17 6.45
CA PRO A 227 -2.70 -22.03 6.58
C PRO A 227 -2.33 -20.61 7.02
N ARG A 228 -1.24 -20.47 7.81
CA ARG A 228 -0.51 -19.19 8.03
C ARG A 228 0.22 -18.78 6.74
N ASP A 229 -0.55 -18.57 5.67
CA ASP A 229 -0.08 -18.25 4.32
C ASP A 229 0.44 -16.81 4.20
N SER A 230 0.84 -16.41 3.00
CA SER A 230 1.37 -15.06 2.74
C SER A 230 0.37 -13.93 3.05
N LEU A 231 -0.94 -14.19 2.94
CA LEU A 231 -1.98 -13.21 3.26
C LEU A 231 -2.12 -13.08 4.76
N PHE A 232 -2.13 -14.20 5.49
CA PHE A 232 -2.10 -14.21 6.95
C PHE A 232 -0.94 -13.37 7.48
N ARG A 233 0.29 -13.63 7.00
CA ARG A 233 1.50 -12.91 7.43
C ARG A 233 1.43 -11.40 7.17
N ARG A 234 0.83 -11.01 6.04
CA ARG A 234 0.62 -9.59 5.70
C ARG A 234 -0.39 -8.91 6.63
N ILE A 235 -1.47 -9.61 7.01
CA ILE A 235 -2.47 -9.09 7.95
C ILE A 235 -1.91 -9.07 9.38
N GLU A 236 -1.22 -10.12 9.80
CA GLU A 236 -0.48 -10.20 11.08
C GLU A 236 0.44 -8.98 11.23
N GLN A 237 1.25 -8.70 10.21
CA GLN A 237 2.13 -7.53 10.21
C GLN A 237 1.34 -6.21 10.27
N GLN A 238 0.22 -6.08 9.56
CA GLN A 238 -0.59 -4.86 9.61
C GLN A 238 -1.21 -4.63 11.00
N VAL A 239 -1.64 -5.69 11.69
CA VAL A 239 -2.15 -5.60 13.07
C VAL A 239 -1.05 -5.09 13.99
N LEU A 240 0.15 -5.69 13.93
CA LEU A 240 1.29 -5.29 14.76
C LEU A 240 1.72 -3.84 14.48
N VAL A 241 1.80 -3.44 13.21
CA VAL A 241 2.12 -2.07 12.81
C VAL A 241 1.06 -1.08 13.30
N SER A 242 -0.22 -1.46 13.23
CA SER A 242 -1.32 -0.64 13.74
C SER A 242 -1.24 -0.47 15.25
N LEU A 243 -0.77 -1.46 16.02
CA LEU A 243 -0.60 -1.35 17.47
C LEU A 243 0.67 -0.58 17.86
N GLN A 244 1.82 -0.99 17.32
CA GLN A 244 3.12 -0.37 17.55
C GLN A 244 3.92 -0.43 16.23
N PRO A 245 4.05 0.70 15.51
CA PRO A 245 4.58 0.70 14.13
C PRO A 245 6.08 0.37 14.05
N ARG A 246 6.82 0.48 15.15
CA ARG A 246 8.27 0.24 15.18
C ARG A 246 8.60 -1.24 15.07
N GLN A 247 9.39 -1.58 14.05
CA GLN A 247 9.76 -2.97 13.71
C GLN A 247 10.40 -3.75 14.86
N GLN A 248 11.20 -3.05 15.68
CA GLN A 248 12.04 -3.64 16.71
C GLN A 248 11.35 -3.67 18.08
N SER A 249 10.08 -3.25 18.17
CA SER A 249 9.36 -3.20 19.44
C SER A 249 8.71 -4.52 19.83
N TRP A 250 8.52 -5.43 18.89
CA TRP A 250 7.83 -6.71 19.13
C TRP A 250 8.82 -7.85 19.32
N ASP A 251 8.69 -8.54 20.45
CA ASP A 251 9.35 -9.82 20.69
C ASP A 251 8.36 -10.97 20.39
N PRO A 252 8.62 -11.79 19.35
CA PRO A 252 7.76 -12.93 19.05
C PRO A 252 8.02 -14.10 20.02
N PHE A 253 6.96 -14.76 20.46
CA PHE A 253 7.03 -15.96 21.28
C PHE A 253 6.18 -17.08 20.67
N GLY A 254 6.83 -18.07 20.06
CA GLY A 254 6.10 -19.12 19.34
C GLY A 254 5.39 -18.58 18.08
N GLU A 255 4.26 -19.19 17.72
CA GLU A 255 3.48 -18.77 16.55
C GLU A 255 2.27 -17.93 16.97
N GLY A 256 2.18 -16.70 16.45
CA GLY A 256 1.01 -15.84 16.63
C GLY A 256 0.98 -15.04 17.91
N LEU A 257 1.95 -15.20 18.83
CA LEU A 257 2.02 -14.46 20.08
C LEU A 257 3.21 -13.49 20.09
N PHE A 258 2.95 -12.23 20.45
CA PHE A 258 3.92 -11.14 20.44
C PHE A 258 3.83 -10.32 21.72
N TYR A 259 4.97 -9.83 22.20
CA TYR A 259 5.07 -9.03 23.42
C TYR A 259 5.82 -7.72 23.18
N THR A 260 5.44 -6.69 23.93
CA THR A 260 6.18 -5.43 24.04
C THR A 260 5.85 -4.74 25.36
N CYS A 261 6.73 -3.86 25.84
CA CYS A 261 6.45 -3.02 26.99
C CYS A 261 6.15 -1.59 26.52
N VAL A 262 5.14 -0.96 27.11
CA VAL A 262 4.66 0.37 26.71
C VAL A 262 4.57 1.31 27.90
N GLY A 263 4.77 2.61 27.65
CA GLY A 263 4.64 3.62 28.72
C GLY A 263 3.19 3.94 29.05
N GLU A 264 2.97 4.57 30.21
CA GLU A 264 1.63 4.89 30.74
C GLU A 264 0.73 5.70 29.77
N GLU A 265 1.34 6.54 28.92
CA GLU A 265 0.61 7.38 27.93
C GLU A 265 0.35 6.67 26.59
N PHE A 266 0.83 5.43 26.42
CA PHE A 266 0.82 4.74 25.12
C PHE A 266 -0.56 4.66 24.49
N LEU A 267 -1.58 4.24 25.25
CA LEU A 267 -2.93 4.07 24.72
C LEU A 267 -3.49 5.39 24.17
N ASP A 268 -3.39 6.47 24.94
CA ASP A 268 -3.93 7.78 24.56
C ASP A 268 -3.19 8.36 23.35
N GLN A 269 -1.86 8.25 23.31
CA GLN A 269 -1.03 8.67 22.18
C GLN A 269 -1.34 7.85 20.92
N ARG A 270 -1.49 6.53 21.07
CA ARG A 270 -1.71 5.63 19.93
C ARG A 270 -3.11 5.78 19.34
N ILE A 271 -4.15 5.89 20.18
CA ILE A 271 -5.52 6.18 19.74
C ILE A 271 -5.53 7.47 18.92
N LYS A 272 -4.93 8.55 19.44
CA LYS A 272 -4.87 9.84 18.74
C LYS A 272 -4.15 9.73 17.38
N ALA A 273 -3.02 9.03 17.32
CA ALA A 273 -2.26 8.86 16.08
C ALA A 273 -3.06 8.09 15.03
N LEU A 274 -3.67 6.96 15.41
CA LEU A 274 -4.48 6.16 14.50
C LEU A 274 -5.78 6.87 14.08
N ASP A 275 -6.42 7.64 14.96
CA ASP A 275 -7.62 8.41 14.61
C ASP A 275 -7.33 9.40 13.47
N GLN A 276 -6.18 10.07 13.52
CA GLN A 276 -5.75 10.94 12.43
C GLN A 276 -5.58 10.15 11.12
N LEU A 277 -4.87 9.01 11.17
CA LEU A 277 -4.66 8.17 9.99
C LEU A 277 -5.98 7.61 9.42
N VAL A 278 -6.90 7.17 10.28
CA VAL A 278 -8.22 6.68 9.87
C VAL A 278 -9.06 7.80 9.25
N SER A 279 -9.00 9.01 9.79
CA SER A 279 -9.66 10.20 9.22
C SER A 279 -9.09 10.56 7.84
N ASP A 280 -7.79 10.40 7.66
CA ASP A 280 -7.10 10.73 6.42
C ASP A 280 -7.14 9.59 5.38
N GLU A 281 -7.81 8.47 5.69
CA GLU A 281 -7.78 7.22 4.91
C GLU A 281 -6.35 6.73 4.61
N ALA A 282 -5.42 7.00 5.54
CA ALA A 282 -4.01 6.65 5.43
C ALA A 282 -3.72 5.33 6.15
N ILE A 283 -2.93 4.47 5.50
CA ILE A 283 -2.47 3.21 6.07
C ILE A 283 -1.17 3.48 6.86
N GLU A 284 -1.12 3.02 8.10
CA GLU A 284 0.07 3.10 8.93
C GLU A 284 1.20 2.28 8.32
N ASN A 285 2.40 2.87 8.29
CA ASN A 285 3.58 2.20 7.76
C ASN A 285 4.47 1.72 8.91
N SER A 286 5.15 0.62 8.65
CA SER A 286 6.17 0.13 9.56
C SER A 286 7.33 1.13 9.68
N LEU A 287 7.67 1.51 10.90
CA LEU A 287 8.77 2.41 11.21
C LEU A 287 10.05 1.63 11.51
N PRO A 288 11.20 2.05 10.95
CA PRO A 288 12.50 1.49 11.34
C PRO A 288 12.82 1.71 12.82
N GLY A 289 13.88 1.06 13.30
CA GLY A 289 14.33 1.21 14.69
C GLY A 289 15.07 2.53 14.96
N ASP A 290 15.10 2.94 16.23
CA ASP A 290 15.77 4.18 16.67
C ASP A 290 17.23 3.97 17.10
N PHE A 291 17.63 2.71 17.31
CA PHE A 291 18.93 2.37 17.87
C PHE A 291 19.74 1.52 16.91
N ARG A 292 21.05 1.75 16.89
CA ARG A 292 21.99 0.76 16.33
C ARG A 292 22.26 -0.30 17.39
N HIS A 293 22.13 -1.54 16.97
CA HIS A 293 22.40 -2.71 17.81
C HIS A 293 23.71 -3.36 17.44
N TYR A 294 24.37 -3.99 18.41
CA TYR A 294 25.59 -4.75 18.16
C TYR A 294 25.24 -6.13 17.63
N ILE A 295 25.84 -6.49 16.49
CA ILE A 295 25.75 -7.81 15.87
C ILE A 295 27.17 -8.28 15.55
N HIS A 296 27.33 -9.59 15.30
CA HIS A 296 28.62 -10.14 14.95
C HIS A 296 29.15 -9.52 13.65
N LYS A 297 30.41 -9.07 13.65
CA LYS A 297 31.04 -8.32 12.53
C LYS A 297 30.87 -9.03 11.18
N ASN A 298 31.06 -10.35 11.13
CA ASN A 298 30.97 -11.11 9.90
C ASN A 298 29.54 -11.24 9.37
N SER A 299 28.53 -10.97 10.19
CA SER A 299 27.11 -11.06 9.81
C SER A 299 26.56 -9.75 9.26
N VAL A 300 27.19 -8.59 9.54
CA VAL A 300 26.68 -7.27 9.13
C VAL A 300 26.52 -7.19 7.61
N PHE A 301 27.63 -7.39 6.89
CA PHE A 301 27.65 -7.20 5.44
C PHE A 301 26.71 -8.18 4.71
N SER A 302 26.82 -9.48 5.03
CA SER A 302 26.00 -10.50 4.39
C SER A 302 24.51 -10.29 4.64
N ASN A 303 24.14 -9.90 5.86
CA ASN A 303 22.74 -9.77 6.23
C ASN A 303 22.13 -8.48 5.67
N THR A 304 22.91 -7.40 5.57
CA THR A 304 22.48 -6.17 4.90
C THR A 304 22.22 -6.41 3.41
N VAL A 305 23.16 -7.04 2.68
CA VAL A 305 23.02 -7.26 1.23
C VAL A 305 21.88 -8.22 0.91
N ASN A 306 21.70 -9.27 1.71
CA ASN A 306 20.70 -10.29 1.46
C ASN A 306 19.33 -10.01 2.14
N GLY A 307 19.21 -8.90 2.88
CA GLY A 307 17.98 -8.58 3.62
C GLY A 307 17.63 -9.60 4.70
N VAL A 308 18.62 -10.26 5.30
CA VAL A 308 18.41 -11.31 6.30
C VAL A 308 18.31 -10.69 7.69
N ALA A 309 17.33 -11.12 8.48
CA ALA A 309 17.18 -10.69 9.86
C ALA A 309 18.39 -11.14 10.71
N SER A 310 18.90 -10.24 11.54
CA SER A 310 20.01 -10.46 12.45
C SER A 310 19.51 -10.39 13.88
N LYS A 311 19.96 -11.35 14.72
CA LYS A 311 19.80 -11.24 16.17
C LYS A 311 20.90 -10.34 16.74
N SER A 312 20.50 -9.27 17.42
CA SER A 312 21.43 -8.41 18.16
C SER A 312 21.90 -9.04 19.47
N MET A 313 22.96 -8.46 20.03
CA MET A 313 23.47 -8.78 21.37
C MET A 313 22.37 -8.70 22.42
N CYS A 314 21.59 -7.61 22.44
CA CYS A 314 20.48 -7.42 23.37
C CYS A 314 19.24 -8.28 23.08
N GLY A 315 19.26 -9.11 22.04
CA GLY A 315 18.19 -10.04 21.70
C GLY A 315 17.21 -9.57 20.61
N VAL A 316 17.14 -8.26 20.32
CA VAL A 316 16.30 -7.69 19.27
C VAL A 316 16.66 -8.27 17.90
N TYR A 317 15.66 -8.73 17.15
CA TYR A 317 15.81 -9.13 15.75
C TYR A 317 15.49 -7.97 14.82
N PHE A 318 16.37 -7.70 13.85
CA PHE A 318 16.16 -6.65 12.85
C PHE A 318 16.91 -6.95 11.57
N VAL A 319 16.44 -6.41 10.43
CA VAL A 319 17.22 -6.41 9.19
C VAL A 319 18.11 -5.16 9.18
N PRO A 320 19.44 -5.28 9.05
CA PRO A 320 20.36 -4.14 9.09
C PRO A 320 20.33 -3.35 7.77
N ASN A 321 19.20 -2.71 7.48
CA ASN A 321 18.96 -1.89 6.28
C ASN A 321 19.09 -0.37 6.52
N GLN A 322 19.27 0.05 7.78
CA GLN A 322 19.45 1.44 8.17
C GLN A 322 20.92 1.85 8.19
N ASP A 323 21.17 3.12 7.89
CA ASP A 323 22.47 3.76 8.11
C ASP A 323 22.73 3.93 9.61
N HIS A 324 23.42 2.94 10.19
CA HIS A 324 23.72 2.85 11.61
C HIS A 324 24.55 4.02 12.18
N GLU A 325 25.28 4.78 11.35
CA GLU A 325 26.08 5.92 11.82
C GLU A 325 25.20 7.08 12.29
N LYS A 326 23.94 7.12 11.81
CA LYS A 326 22.94 8.13 12.16
C LYS A 326 22.12 7.78 13.40
N LEU A 327 22.30 6.59 13.96
CA LEU A 327 21.52 6.09 15.09
C LEU A 327 22.34 6.13 16.38
N GLN A 328 21.67 6.42 17.49
CA GLN A 328 22.24 6.26 18.82
C GLN A 328 22.50 4.78 19.14
N THR A 329 23.56 4.51 19.88
CA THR A 329 23.88 3.14 20.33
C THR A 329 22.80 2.63 21.29
N CYS A 330 22.32 1.40 21.08
CA CYS A 330 21.45 0.73 22.04
C CYS A 330 22.16 0.62 23.40
N PRO A 331 21.61 1.21 24.49
CA PRO A 331 22.24 1.18 25.81
C PRO A 331 22.50 -0.24 26.31
N ARG A 332 21.53 -1.15 26.11
CA ARG A 332 21.64 -2.55 26.51
C ARG A 332 22.75 -3.30 25.75
N CYS A 333 22.88 -3.08 24.44
CA CYS A 333 24.01 -3.64 23.68
C CYS A 333 25.35 -3.10 24.19
N MET A 334 25.41 -1.81 24.57
CA MET A 334 26.63 -1.22 25.13
C MET A 334 26.99 -1.85 26.48
N GLU A 335 26.02 -1.97 27.39
CA GLU A 335 26.19 -2.57 28.71
C GLU A 335 26.63 -4.04 28.62
N GLU A 336 25.92 -4.85 27.82
CA GLU A 336 26.26 -6.26 27.62
C GLU A 336 27.65 -6.43 26.98
N TYR A 337 28.03 -5.56 26.05
CA TYR A 337 29.36 -5.58 25.45
C TYR A 337 30.46 -5.20 26.44
N GLN A 338 30.24 -4.18 27.27
CA GLN A 338 31.19 -3.76 28.31
C GLN A 338 31.37 -4.82 29.42
N ALA A 339 30.35 -5.65 29.65
CA ALA A 339 30.42 -6.76 30.59
C ALA A 339 31.19 -7.97 30.05
N LEU A 340 31.49 -8.03 28.75
CA LEU A 340 32.29 -9.11 28.19
C LEU A 340 33.76 -8.99 28.63
N PRO A 341 34.43 -10.12 28.91
CA PRO A 341 35.86 -10.10 29.19
C PRO A 341 36.63 -9.52 28.01
N ALA A 342 37.60 -8.65 28.30
CA ALA A 342 38.48 -8.09 27.28
C ALA A 342 39.11 -9.25 26.50
N VAL A 343 38.83 -9.31 25.20
CA VAL A 343 39.49 -10.26 24.31
C VAL A 343 40.98 -9.87 24.32
N PRO A 344 41.89 -10.73 24.82
CA PRO A 344 43.31 -10.43 24.71
C PRO A 344 43.63 -10.22 23.22
N PRO A 345 44.48 -9.23 22.86
CA PRO A 345 44.75 -8.93 21.47
C PRO A 345 45.14 -10.22 20.75
N SER A 346 44.41 -10.54 19.68
CA SER A 346 44.76 -11.64 18.80
C SER A 346 46.18 -11.41 18.32
N ASN A 347 47.09 -12.34 18.66
CA ASN A 347 48.47 -12.31 18.20
C ASN A 347 48.48 -12.17 16.66
N PRO A 348 49.35 -11.30 16.10
CA PRO A 348 49.35 -10.94 14.68
C PRO A 348 49.59 -12.13 13.75
#